data_AF-A0A2H6MV00-F1
#
_entry.id   AF-A0A2H6MV00-F1
#
_cell.length_a   1.000
_cell.length_b   1.000
_cell.length_c   1.000
_cell.angle_alpha   90.00
_cell.angle_beta   90.00
_cell.angle_gamma   90.00
#
_symmetry.space_group_name_H-M   'P 1'
#
loop_
_entity.id
_entity.type
_entity.pdbx_description
1 polymer ?
#
loop_
_entity_poly.entity_id
_entity_poly.type
_entity_poly.pdbx_seq_one_letter_code
_entity_poly.pdbx_strand_id
1 'polypeptide(L)'
;RDPVSTRVKLKIVPHLLRSRQAAETFPANIQVVYDGLFGANANAKLRTLSLQFVHHICVICPDSKIKPLGPMLLNGLTKLINEYKEDPKLLSMAYSAVGKLSSRIPQLFTKDLALVQQFFEALSKE
;
A
#
# COMPACT_ATOMS: atom_id res chain seq x y z
N ARG A 1 -7.40 -22.79 7.84
CA ARG A 1 -8.42 -21.74 8.03
C ARG A 1 -8.61 -21.08 6.69
N ASP A 2 -9.78 -21.16 6.09
CA ASP A 2 -10.02 -20.58 4.76
C ASP A 2 -10.15 -19.05 4.82
N PRO A 3 -9.67 -18.32 3.82
CA PRO A 3 -9.87 -16.87 3.73
C PRO A 3 -11.36 -16.53 3.67
N VAL A 4 -11.76 -15.48 4.39
CA VAL A 4 -13.15 -14.99 4.33
C VAL A 4 -13.48 -14.42 2.94
N SER A 5 -14.76 -14.43 2.57
CA SER A 5 -15.22 -13.93 1.27
C SER A 5 -14.92 -12.43 1.08
N THR A 6 -14.71 -12.02 -0.18
CA THR A 6 -14.50 -10.61 -0.57
C THR A 6 -15.61 -9.70 -0.07
N ARG A 7 -16.87 -10.19 -0.01
CA ARG A 7 -18.01 -9.42 0.51
C ARG A 7 -17.82 -9.01 1.97
N VAL A 8 -17.24 -9.87 2.80
CA VAL A 8 -16.95 -9.57 4.19
C VAL A 8 -15.77 -8.60 4.30
N LYS A 9 -14.70 -8.82 3.52
CA LYS A 9 -13.54 -7.90 3.48
C LYS A 9 -13.97 -6.48 3.12
N LEU A 10 -14.85 -6.32 2.13
CA LEU A 10 -15.40 -5.02 1.71
C LEU A 10 -16.20 -4.30 2.81
N LYS A 11 -16.74 -5.03 3.79
CA LYS A 11 -17.41 -4.43 4.96
C LYS A 11 -16.42 -4.09 6.08
N ILE A 12 -15.42 -4.94 6.31
CA ILE A 12 -14.46 -4.78 7.42
C ILE A 12 -13.43 -3.67 7.15
N VAL A 13 -12.82 -3.64 5.96
CA VAL A 13 -11.72 -2.71 5.66
C VAL A 13 -12.09 -1.24 5.89
N PRO A 14 -13.29 -0.74 5.53
CA PRO A 14 -13.72 0.61 5.87
C PRO A 14 -13.68 0.96 7.37
N HIS A 15 -13.88 -0.02 8.26
CA HIS A 15 -13.74 0.20 9.70
C HIS A 15 -12.27 0.26 10.12
N LEU A 16 -11.39 -0.53 9.48
CA LEU A 16 -9.95 -0.48 9.73
C LEU A 16 -9.35 0.88 9.36
N LEU A 17 -9.86 1.54 8.31
CA LEU A 17 -9.48 2.90 7.90
C LEU A 17 -9.74 3.96 8.97
N ARG A 18 -10.54 3.66 9.99
CA ARG A 18 -10.84 4.60 11.10
C ARG A 18 -10.13 4.22 12.39
N SER A 19 -9.42 3.09 12.40
CA SER A 19 -8.79 2.55 13.59
C SER A 19 -7.29 2.85 13.58
N ARG A 20 -6.83 3.57 14.60
CA ARG A 20 -5.40 3.76 14.86
C ARG A 20 -4.72 2.44 15.20
N GLN A 21 -5.35 1.62 16.05
CA GLN A 21 -4.80 0.32 16.43
C GLN A 21 -4.61 -0.58 15.20
N ALA A 22 -5.54 -0.57 14.25
CA ALA A 22 -5.41 -1.35 13.02
C ALA A 22 -4.18 -0.94 12.19
N ALA A 23 -3.87 0.36 12.10
CA ALA A 23 -2.68 0.84 11.39
C ALA A 23 -1.36 0.41 12.06
N GLU A 24 -1.38 0.17 13.37
CA GLU A 24 -0.20 -0.13 14.18
C GLU A 24 0.01 -1.62 14.47
N THR A 25 -0.99 -2.48 14.21
CA THR A 25 -0.95 -3.89 14.61
C THR A 25 -0.17 -4.72 13.58
N PHE A 26 1.13 -4.78 13.75
CA PHE A 26 2.01 -5.69 13.00
C PHE A 26 1.91 -7.13 13.54
N PRO A 27 1.86 -8.18 12.68
CA PRO A 27 1.92 -8.16 11.22
C PRO A 27 0.56 -8.05 10.49
N ALA A 28 -0.54 -7.99 11.25
CA ALA A 28 -1.89 -8.04 10.69
C ALA A 28 -2.19 -6.90 9.69
N ASN A 29 -1.68 -5.69 9.95
CA ASN A 29 -1.83 -4.55 9.06
C ASN A 29 -1.25 -4.80 7.65
N ILE A 30 -0.05 -5.37 7.56
CA ILE A 30 0.58 -5.74 6.29
C ILE A 30 -0.15 -6.89 5.63
N GLN A 31 -0.62 -7.88 6.39
CA GLN A 31 -1.42 -8.98 5.85
C GLN A 31 -2.70 -8.47 5.17
N VAL A 32 -3.42 -7.53 5.81
CA VAL A 32 -4.62 -6.92 5.22
C VAL A 32 -4.28 -6.20 3.91
N VAL A 33 -3.16 -5.46 3.87
CA VAL A 33 -2.70 -4.79 2.64
C VAL A 33 -2.44 -5.80 1.53
N TYR A 34 -1.62 -6.83 1.78
CA TYR A 34 -1.22 -7.78 0.74
C TYR A 34 -2.39 -8.66 0.27
N ASP A 35 -3.24 -9.12 1.18
CA ASP A 35 -4.44 -9.89 0.84
C ASP A 35 -5.43 -9.06 0.02
N GLY A 36 -5.58 -7.77 0.33
CA GLY A 36 -6.49 -6.89 -0.38
C GLY A 36 -5.97 -6.37 -1.73
N LEU A 37 -4.64 -6.29 -1.90
CA LEU A 37 -4.00 -5.93 -3.18
C LEU A 37 -3.85 -7.13 -4.12
N PHE A 38 -3.40 -8.27 -3.60
CA PHE A 38 -2.90 -9.41 -4.39
C PHE A 38 -3.58 -10.74 -4.08
N GLY A 39 -4.52 -10.79 -3.13
CA GLY A 39 -5.22 -12.04 -2.80
C GLY A 39 -6.06 -12.55 -3.98
N ALA A 40 -6.28 -13.87 -4.02
CA ALA A 40 -6.95 -14.56 -5.12
C ALA A 40 -8.33 -13.97 -5.50
N ASN A 41 -9.04 -13.38 -4.54
CA ASN A 41 -10.36 -12.78 -4.73
C ASN A 41 -10.36 -11.23 -4.67
N ALA A 42 -9.20 -10.60 -4.85
CA ALA A 42 -9.07 -9.14 -4.86
C ALA A 42 -9.66 -8.55 -6.15
N ASN A 43 -10.64 -7.67 -5.98
CA ASN A 43 -11.24 -6.88 -7.06
C ASN A 43 -10.84 -5.40 -6.96
N ALA A 44 -11.15 -4.60 -7.98
CA ALA A 44 -10.79 -3.18 -8.03
C ALA A 44 -11.21 -2.39 -6.78
N LYS A 45 -12.40 -2.67 -6.23
CA LYS A 45 -12.90 -2.01 -5.02
C LYS A 45 -12.09 -2.38 -3.77
N LEU A 46 -11.74 -3.66 -3.61
CA LEU A 46 -10.90 -4.10 -2.49
C LEU A 46 -9.48 -3.54 -2.60
N ARG A 47 -8.90 -3.50 -3.80
CA ARG A 47 -7.58 -2.89 -4.05
C ARG A 47 -7.57 -1.41 -3.67
N THR A 48 -8.61 -0.67 -4.09
CA THR A 48 -8.79 0.73 -3.71
C THR A 48 -8.84 0.92 -2.19
N LEU A 49 -9.64 0.12 -1.48
CA LEU A 49 -9.71 0.18 -0.01
C LEU A 49 -8.37 -0.19 0.65
N SER A 50 -7.63 -1.12 0.06
CA SER A 50 -6.33 -1.55 0.57
C SER A 50 -5.27 -0.46 0.40
N LEU A 51 -5.26 0.25 -0.73
CA LEU A 51 -4.41 1.43 -0.91
C LEU A 51 -4.78 2.57 0.04
N GLN A 52 -6.07 2.80 0.28
CA GLN A 52 -6.50 3.75 1.33
C GLN A 52 -5.98 3.32 2.70
N PHE A 53 -5.92 2.02 2.97
CA PHE A 53 -5.36 1.52 4.23
C PHE A 53 -3.84 1.69 4.28
N VAL A 54 -3.12 1.56 3.17
CA VAL A 54 -1.71 1.95 3.08
C VAL A 54 -1.52 3.44 3.40
N HIS A 55 -2.33 4.32 2.80
CA HIS A 55 -2.28 5.76 3.12
C HIS A 55 -2.52 6.01 4.61
N HIS A 56 -3.52 5.32 5.19
CA HIS A 56 -3.83 5.41 6.62
C HIS A 56 -2.65 4.95 7.50
N ILE A 57 -2.00 3.83 7.16
CA ILE A 57 -0.77 3.38 7.84
C ILE A 57 0.32 4.45 7.76
N CYS A 58 0.55 5.02 6.57
CA CYS A 58 1.55 6.06 6.35
C CYS A 58 1.26 7.36 7.11
N VAL A 59 0.01 7.63 7.51
CA VAL A 59 -0.36 8.84 8.25
C VAL A 59 -0.40 8.58 9.77
N ILE A 60 -0.96 7.45 10.19
CA ILE A 60 -1.33 7.22 11.59
C ILE A 60 -0.28 6.39 12.35
N CYS A 61 0.47 5.52 11.66
CA CYS A 61 1.45 4.66 12.33
C CYS A 61 2.60 5.50 12.88
N PRO A 62 3.01 5.35 14.16
CA PRO A 62 4.09 6.12 14.76
C PRO A 62 5.45 5.73 14.17
N ASP A 63 6.42 6.64 14.21
CA ASP A 63 7.72 6.47 13.56
C ASP A 63 8.49 5.22 14.03
N SER A 64 8.34 4.85 15.30
CA SER A 64 8.95 3.64 15.87
C SER A 64 8.39 2.34 15.24
N LYS A 65 7.12 2.35 14.82
CA LYS A 65 6.43 1.18 14.27
C LYS A 65 6.42 1.14 12.74
N ILE A 66 6.44 2.30 12.06
CA ILE A 66 6.38 2.33 10.59
C ILE A 66 7.72 1.94 9.93
N LYS A 67 8.85 2.21 10.59
CA LYS A 67 10.20 1.86 10.09
C LYS A 67 10.32 0.40 9.60
N PRO A 68 9.95 -0.63 10.38
CA PRO A 68 10.00 -2.02 9.90
C PRO A 68 8.96 -2.34 8.81
N LEU A 69 7.90 -1.54 8.67
CA LEU A 69 6.87 -1.74 7.65
C LEU A 69 7.26 -1.14 6.30
N GLY A 70 8.10 -0.10 6.31
CA GLY A 70 8.46 0.69 5.13
C GLY A 70 8.88 -0.16 3.93
N PRO A 71 9.88 -1.06 4.05
CA PRO A 71 10.29 -1.93 2.96
C PRO A 71 9.17 -2.82 2.42
N MET A 72 8.29 -3.33 3.29
CA MET A 72 7.16 -4.18 2.88
C MET A 72 6.11 -3.37 2.13
N LEU A 73 5.76 -2.18 2.61
CA LEU A 73 4.82 -1.29 1.92
C LEU A 73 5.38 -0.85 0.56
N LEU A 74 6.66 -0.47 0.50
CA LEU A 74 7.28 -0.09 -0.76
C LEU A 74 7.29 -1.25 -1.75
N ASN A 75 7.67 -2.46 -1.34
CA ASN A 75 7.64 -3.63 -2.21
C ASN A 75 6.22 -3.89 -2.76
N GLY A 76 5.21 -3.83 -1.90
CA GLY A 76 3.81 -3.95 -2.32
C GLY A 76 3.41 -2.87 -3.33
N LEU A 77 3.80 -1.60 -3.10
CA LEU A 77 3.48 -0.50 -4.01
C LEU A 77 4.20 -0.63 -5.35
N THR A 78 5.51 -0.93 -5.36
CA THR A 78 6.29 -1.11 -6.59
C THR A 78 5.79 -2.31 -7.40
N LYS A 79 5.42 -3.41 -6.74
CA LYS A 79 4.76 -4.55 -7.39
C LYS A 79 3.46 -4.13 -8.06
N LEU A 80 2.60 -3.41 -7.33
CA LEU A 80 1.32 -2.93 -7.85
C LEU A 80 1.50 -2.02 -9.08
N ILE A 81 2.46 -1.09 -9.01
CA ILE A 81 2.79 -0.18 -10.13
C ILE A 81 3.24 -0.96 -11.37
N ASN A 82 4.04 -2.01 -11.18
CA ASN A 82 4.56 -2.82 -12.28
C ASN A 82 3.51 -3.74 -12.91
N GLU A 83 2.57 -4.28 -12.12
CA GLU A 83 1.57 -5.23 -12.59
C GLU A 83 0.29 -4.57 -13.16
N TYR A 84 -0.07 -3.37 -12.69
CA TYR A 84 -1.35 -2.72 -13.03
C TYR A 84 -1.18 -1.45 -13.85
N LYS A 85 -0.30 -1.49 -14.86
CA LYS A 85 0.06 -0.34 -15.71
C LYS A 85 -1.14 0.27 -16.49
N GLU A 86 -2.22 -0.48 -16.65
CA GLU A 86 -3.40 -0.08 -17.43
C GLU A 86 -4.52 0.54 -16.57
N ASP A 87 -4.37 0.60 -15.24
CA ASP A 87 -5.35 1.22 -14.34
C ASP A 87 -4.81 2.57 -13.79
N PRO A 88 -5.04 3.69 -14.49
CA PRO A 88 -4.46 4.98 -14.13
C PRO A 88 -4.92 5.47 -12.75
N LYS A 89 -6.14 5.09 -12.33
CA LYS A 89 -6.66 5.45 -11.02
C LYS A 89 -5.89 4.71 -9.92
N LEU A 90 -5.65 3.42 -10.11
CA LEU A 90 -4.90 2.61 -9.15
C LEU A 90 -3.43 3.06 -9.08
N LEU A 91 -2.81 3.34 -10.22
CA LEU A 91 -1.44 3.88 -10.28
C LEU A 91 -1.31 5.22 -9.57
N SER A 92 -2.22 6.16 -9.82
CA SER A 92 -2.24 7.46 -9.14
C SER A 92 -2.28 7.31 -7.62
N MET A 93 -3.12 6.41 -7.11
CA MET A 93 -3.20 6.12 -5.68
C MET A 93 -1.93 5.47 -5.13
N ALA A 94 -1.29 4.59 -5.92
CA ALA A 94 -0.05 3.91 -5.55
C ALA A 94 1.12 4.89 -5.48
N TYR A 95 1.33 5.73 -6.50
CA TYR A 95 2.35 6.78 -6.49
C TYR A 95 2.10 7.80 -5.36
N SER A 96 0.85 8.15 -5.10
CA SER A 96 0.50 8.99 -3.95
C SER A 96 0.85 8.32 -2.60
N ALA A 97 0.74 6.99 -2.50
CA ALA A 97 1.16 6.24 -1.33
C ALA A 97 2.69 6.22 -1.18
N VAL A 98 3.41 6.03 -2.30
CA VAL A 98 4.87 6.11 -2.37
C VAL A 98 5.36 7.46 -1.88
N GLY A 99 4.76 8.57 -2.34
CA GLY A 99 5.11 9.91 -1.88
C GLY A 99 4.88 10.13 -0.38
N LYS A 100 3.79 9.59 0.18
CA LYS A 100 3.57 9.64 1.64
C LYS A 100 4.61 8.83 2.41
N LEU A 101 4.98 7.66 1.89
CA LEU A 101 5.97 6.80 2.50
C LEU A 101 7.37 7.43 2.44
N SER A 102 7.74 8.07 1.33
CA SER A 102 9.03 8.74 1.19
C SER A 102 9.18 9.93 2.12
N SER A 103 8.12 10.70 2.36
CA SER A 103 8.12 11.77 3.37
C SER A 103 8.33 11.26 4.79
N ARG A 104 7.92 10.01 5.10
CA ARG A 104 8.07 9.40 6.43
C ARG A 104 9.41 8.67 6.60
N ILE A 105 9.88 8.02 5.54
CA ILE A 105 11.05 7.14 5.55
C ILE A 105 11.92 7.45 4.31
N PRO A 106 12.51 8.66 4.22
CA PRO A 106 13.27 9.08 3.04
C PRO A 106 14.47 8.18 2.75
N GLN A 107 15.08 7.60 3.79
CA GLN A 107 16.22 6.69 3.68
C GLN A 107 15.95 5.42 2.87
N LEU A 108 14.67 5.07 2.68
CA LEU A 108 14.27 3.94 1.86
C LEU A 108 14.44 4.23 0.36
N PHE A 109 14.45 5.50 -0.03
CA PHE A 109 14.52 5.95 -1.42
C PHE A 109 15.88 6.52 -1.78
N THR A 110 16.54 7.22 -0.85
CA THR A 110 17.84 7.88 -1.12
C THR A 110 18.97 6.91 -1.43
N LYS A 111 18.82 5.62 -1.08
CA LYS A 111 19.82 4.58 -1.34
C LYS A 111 19.54 3.75 -2.59
N ASP A 112 18.41 3.98 -3.26
CA ASP A 112 17.97 3.19 -4.41
C ASP A 112 17.67 4.12 -5.59
N LEU A 113 18.75 4.52 -6.29
CA LEU A 113 18.65 5.38 -7.47
C LEU A 113 17.87 4.70 -8.60
N ALA A 114 17.95 3.37 -8.72
CA ALA A 114 17.26 2.62 -9.74
C ALA A 114 15.74 2.71 -9.56
N LEU A 115 15.25 2.62 -8.32
CA LEU A 115 13.85 2.83 -7.99
C LEU A 115 13.38 4.24 -8.34
N VAL A 116 14.17 5.26 -7.99
CA VAL A 116 13.84 6.66 -8.31
C VAL A 116 13.77 6.85 -9.82
N GLN A 117 14.76 6.35 -10.56
CA GLN A 117 14.78 6.38 -12.01
C GLN A 117 13.55 5.68 -12.62
N GLN A 118 13.17 4.50 -12.11
CA GLN A 118 11.98 3.79 -12.55
C GLN A 118 10.71 4.65 -12.42
N PHE A 119 10.55 5.40 -11.33
CA PHE A 119 9.40 6.29 -11.16
C PHE A 119 9.40 7.45 -12.16
N PHE A 120 10.55 8.07 -12.43
CA PHE A 120 10.65 9.14 -13.43
C PHE A 120 10.44 8.63 -14.86
N GLU A 121 10.95 7.44 -15.18
CA GLU A 121 10.70 6.80 -16.48
C GLU A 121 9.21 6.49 -16.66
N ALA A 122 8.52 6.07 -15.60
CA ALA A 122 7.07 5.87 -15.65
C ALA A 122 6.32 7.18 -15.92
N LEU A 123 6.73 8.30 -15.30
CA LEU A 123 6.16 9.63 -15.57
C LEU A 123 6.36 10.08 -17.02
N SER A 124 7.48 9.71 -17.65
CA SER A 124 7.74 10.08 -19.05
C SER A 124 6.86 9.35 -20.07
N LYS A 125 6.14 8.32 -19.63
CA LYS A 125 5.26 7.47 -20.46
C LYS A 125 3.77 7.74 -20.21
N GLU A 126 3.46 8.67 -19.31
CA GLU A 126 2.11 9.19 -19.02
C GLU A 126 1.77 10.36 -19.97
#